data_AF-A0A6A4H7N7-F1
#
_entry.id   AF-A0A6A4H7N7-F1
#
_cell.length_a   1.000
_cell.length_b   1.000
_cell.length_c   1.000
_cell.angle_alpha   90.00
_cell.angle_beta   90.00
_cell.angle_gamma   90.00
#
_symmetry.space_group_name_H-M   'P 1'
#
loop_
_entity.id
_entity.type
_entity.pdbx_description
1 polymer ?
#
loop_
_entity_poly.entity_id
_entity_poly.type
_entity_poly.pdbx_seq_one_letter_code
_entity_poly.pdbx_strand_id
1 'polypeptide(L)'
;ELHRLQSLSRELEAQRDLLEAYMAGIRSIMSPIHKLPLELLGEIFKYICCGDIGINCIISEAEKQLPTLAVSGVCIRWYNLVTSMPALWSSFGSKAL
;
A
#
# COMPACT_ATOMS: atom_id res chain seq x y z
N GLU A 1 -14.45 43.91 6.70
CA GLU A 1 -14.88 42.98 5.61
C GLU A 1 -13.82 41.95 5.22
N LEU A 2 -12.55 42.35 4.98
CA LEU A 2 -11.47 41.44 4.56
C LEU A 2 -11.26 40.22 5.47
N HIS A 3 -11.21 40.43 6.80
CA HIS A 3 -11.04 39.32 7.74
C HIS A 3 -12.17 38.30 7.70
N ARG A 4 -13.42 38.75 7.45
CA ARG A 4 -14.59 37.87 7.33
C ARG A 4 -14.52 37.01 6.07
N LEU A 5 -14.05 37.59 4.96
CA LEU A 5 -13.86 36.85 3.71
C LEU A 5 -12.69 35.85 3.84
N GLN A 6 -11.61 36.25 4.50
CA GLN A 6 -10.47 35.36 4.77
C GLN A 6 -10.83 34.20 5.71
N SER A 7 -11.69 34.42 6.71
CA SER A 7 -12.17 33.32 7.55
C SER A 7 -13.08 32.38 6.77
N LEU A 8 -13.95 32.92 5.92
CA LEU A 8 -14.84 32.11 5.10
C LEU A 8 -14.07 31.28 4.04
N SER A 9 -13.03 31.85 3.42
CA SER A 9 -12.17 31.11 2.47
C SER A 9 -11.52 29.91 3.16
N ARG A 10 -10.95 30.13 4.35
CA ARG A 10 -10.31 29.05 5.13
C ARG A 10 -11.29 27.95 5.51
N GLU A 11 -12.51 28.31 5.90
CA GLU A 11 -13.56 27.34 6.21
C GLU A 11 -13.93 26.51 4.97
N LEU A 12 -14.12 27.15 3.81
CA LEU A 12 -14.44 26.46 2.57
C LEU A 12 -13.29 25.56 2.08
N GLU A 13 -12.04 26.00 2.23
CA GLU A 13 -10.86 25.19 1.94
C GLU A 13 -10.81 23.94 2.84
N ALA A 14 -11.03 24.11 4.15
CA ALA A 14 -11.07 22.98 5.07
C ALA A 14 -12.20 21.99 4.74
N GLN A 15 -13.38 22.49 4.36
CA GLN A 15 -14.50 21.64 3.93
C GLN A 15 -14.20 20.90 2.62
N ARG A 16 -13.55 21.57 1.66
CA ARG A 16 -13.09 20.92 0.42
C ARG A 16 -12.09 19.80 0.73
N ASP A 17 -11.08 20.08 1.54
CA ASP A 17 -10.03 19.11 1.86
C ASP A 17 -10.61 17.89 2.59
N LEU A 18 -11.58 18.11 3.49
CA LEU A 18 -12.32 17.03 4.14
C LEU A 18 -13.10 16.17 3.13
N LEU A 19 -13.80 16.80 2.18
CA LEU A 19 -14.56 16.08 1.15
C LEU A 19 -13.63 15.30 0.22
N GLU A 20 -12.49 15.87 -0.15
CA GLU A 20 -11.46 15.19 -0.96
C GLU A 20 -10.90 13.96 -0.24
N ALA A 21 -10.57 14.08 1.06
CA ALA A 21 -10.13 12.95 1.87
C ALA A 21 -11.21 11.85 1.94
N TYR A 22 -12.47 12.23 2.12
CA TYR A 22 -13.58 11.28 2.14
C TYR A 22 -13.75 10.55 0.79
N MET A 23 -13.70 11.29 -0.33
CA MET A 23 -13.74 10.70 -1.67
C MET A 23 -12.56 9.76 -1.92
N ALA A 24 -11.36 10.12 -1.46
CA ALA A 24 -10.18 9.26 -1.57
C ALA A 24 -10.38 7.94 -0.79
N GLY A 25 -10.97 8.01 0.40
CA GLY A 25 -11.35 6.83 1.19
C GLY A 25 -12.34 5.92 0.45
N ILE A 26 -13.41 6.48 -0.12
CA ILE A 26 -14.40 5.72 -0.90
C ILE A 26 -13.73 5.06 -2.11
N ARG A 27 -12.92 5.80 -2.88
CA ARG A 27 -12.21 5.26 -4.05
C ARG A 27 -11.27 4.12 -3.66
N SER A 28 -10.58 4.26 -2.53
CA SER A 28 -9.72 3.20 -1.98
C SER A 28 -10.53 1.94 -1.70
N ILE A 29 -11.62 2.03 -0.93
CA ILE A 29 -12.48 0.88 -0.58
C ILE A 29 -13.11 0.24 -1.84
N MET A 30 -13.48 1.07 -2.83
CA MET A 30 -14.05 0.60 -4.10
C MET A 30 -13.01 0.09 -5.10
N SER A 31 -11.72 0.17 -4.78
CA SER A 31 -10.64 -0.23 -5.67
C SER A 31 -10.84 -1.68 -6.15
N PRO A 32 -10.64 -1.97 -7.45
CA PRO A 32 -10.81 -3.32 -8.01
C PRO A 32 -9.99 -4.38 -7.27
N ILE A 33 -8.85 -3.99 -6.69
CA ILE A 33 -8.01 -4.91 -5.91
C ILE A 33 -8.76 -5.55 -4.75
N HIS A 34 -9.77 -4.87 -4.18
CA HIS A 34 -10.62 -5.43 -3.13
C HIS A 34 -11.63 -6.47 -3.63
N LYS A 35 -11.86 -6.57 -4.94
CA LYS A 35 -12.77 -7.56 -5.56
C LYS A 35 -12.04 -8.76 -6.16
N LEU A 36 -10.70 -8.73 -6.21
CA LEU A 36 -9.92 -9.84 -6.72
C LEU A 36 -10.06 -11.08 -5.81
N PRO A 37 -10.22 -12.28 -6.40
CA PRO A 37 -10.01 -13.55 -5.70
C PRO A 37 -8.64 -13.61 -5.03
N LEU A 38 -8.55 -14.36 -3.94
CA LEU A 38 -7.31 -14.47 -3.16
C LEU A 38 -6.19 -15.14 -3.96
N GLU A 39 -6.53 -16.05 -4.87
CA GLU A 39 -5.59 -16.76 -5.74
C GLU A 39 -4.87 -15.76 -6.67
N LEU A 40 -5.63 -14.88 -7.33
CA LEU A 40 -5.05 -13.86 -8.22
C LEU A 40 -4.23 -12.83 -7.43
N LEU A 41 -4.72 -12.43 -6.26
CA LEU A 41 -3.96 -11.54 -5.38
C LEU A 41 -2.66 -12.19 -4.90
N GLY A 42 -2.68 -13.49 -4.62
CA GLY A 42 -1.51 -14.28 -4.25
C GLY A 42 -0.48 -14.36 -5.38
N GLU A 43 -0.92 -14.56 -6.63
CA GLU A 43 -0.01 -14.52 -7.79
C GLU A 43 0.63 -13.14 -7.96
N ILE A 44 -0.15 -12.06 -7.83
CA ILE A 44 0.41 -10.69 -7.82
C ILE A 44 1.48 -10.55 -6.73
N PHE A 45 1.22 -11.04 -5.51
CA PHE A 45 2.20 -10.97 -4.43
C PHE A 45 3.45 -11.78 -4.71
N LYS A 46 3.35 -12.96 -5.36
CA LYS A 46 4.52 -13.74 -5.77
C LYS A 46 5.42 -12.96 -6.73
N TYR A 47 4.85 -12.28 -7.72
CA TYR A 47 5.61 -11.45 -8.65
C TYR A 47 6.37 -10.32 -7.96
N ILE A 48 5.75 -9.71 -6.93
CA ILE A 48 6.31 -8.55 -6.22
C ILE A 48 7.31 -8.96 -5.12
N CYS A 49 7.08 -10.09 -4.46
CA CYS A 49 7.80 -10.46 -3.24
C CYS A 49 8.92 -11.49 -3.47
N CYS A 50 8.79 -12.32 -4.50
CA CYS A 50 9.70 -13.43 -4.77
C CYS A 50 9.82 -13.75 -6.27
N GLY A 51 9.71 -12.73 -7.13
CA GLY A 51 9.67 -12.88 -8.59
C GLY A 51 10.47 -11.79 -9.31
N ASP A 52 10.20 -11.62 -10.61
CA ASP A 52 11.01 -10.75 -11.48
C ASP A 52 10.92 -9.25 -11.15
N ILE A 53 9.83 -8.81 -10.50
CA ILE A 53 9.61 -7.40 -10.16
C ILE A 53 10.32 -7.04 -8.86
N GLY A 54 10.38 -7.97 -7.90
CA GLY A 54 10.91 -7.70 -6.58
C GLY A 54 11.19 -8.95 -5.76
N ILE A 55 12.11 -8.78 -4.83
CA ILE A 55 12.59 -9.80 -3.91
C ILE A 55 12.88 -9.16 -2.55
N ASN A 56 12.77 -9.93 -1.46
CA ASN A 56 13.16 -9.44 -0.14
C ASN A 56 14.69 -9.26 -0.07
N CYS A 57 15.16 -8.04 0.17
CA CYS A 57 16.58 -7.71 0.28
C CYS A 57 16.87 -7.09 1.65
N ILE A 58 17.80 -7.72 2.38
CA ILE A 58 18.31 -7.22 3.67
C ILE A 58 19.82 -7.05 3.52
N ILE A 59 20.23 -6.10 2.68
CA ILE A 59 21.65 -5.89 2.35
C ILE A 59 22.30 -4.90 3.32
N SER A 60 21.63 -3.77 3.58
CA SER A 60 22.03 -2.79 4.59
C SER A 60 20.82 -1.99 5.06
N GLU A 61 20.93 -1.28 6.18
CA GLU A 61 19.85 -0.43 6.71
C GLU A 61 19.36 0.62 5.70
N ALA A 62 20.26 1.13 4.86
CA ALA A 62 19.94 2.09 3.79
C ALA A 62 19.27 1.44 2.56
N GLU A 63 19.34 0.11 2.42
CA GLU A 63 18.89 -0.63 1.23
C GLU A 63 17.92 -1.77 1.58
N LYS A 64 17.24 -1.69 2.73
CA LYS A 64 16.18 -2.65 3.12
C LYS A 64 15.00 -2.50 2.18
N GLN A 65 14.79 -3.49 1.31
CA GLN A 65 13.57 -3.62 0.50
C GLN A 65 12.88 -4.90 0.89
N LEU A 66 11.78 -4.79 1.63
CA LEU A 66 10.98 -5.93 2.07
C LEU A 66 9.58 -5.81 1.46
N PRO A 67 9.41 -6.11 0.17
CA PRO A 67 8.11 -6.05 -0.50
C PRO A 67 7.06 -6.85 0.27
N THR A 68 7.42 -8.02 0.80
CA THR A 68 6.53 -8.86 1.61
C THR A 68 6.01 -8.13 2.85
N LEU A 69 6.89 -7.39 3.53
CA LEU A 69 6.51 -6.59 4.70
C LEU A 69 5.64 -5.40 4.27
N ALA A 70 6.00 -4.72 3.18
CA ALA A 70 5.24 -3.59 2.65
C ALA A 70 3.80 -3.98 2.29
N VAL A 71 3.61 -5.10 1.57
CA VAL A 71 2.26 -5.58 1.23
C VAL A 71 1.49 -6.07 2.46
N SER A 72 2.16 -6.68 3.45
CA SER A 72 1.51 -7.09 4.70
C SER A 72 0.95 -5.91 5.51
N GLY A 73 1.55 -4.73 5.38
CA GLY A 73 1.15 -3.50 6.07
C GLY A 73 -0.03 -2.76 5.45
N VAL A 74 -0.54 -3.19 4.29
CA VAL A 74 -1.59 -2.46 3.57
C VAL A 74 -2.96 -2.58 4.25
N CYS A 75 -3.40 -3.81 4.56
CA CYS A 75 -4.64 -4.05 5.30
C CYS A 75 -4.67 -5.48 5.87
N ILE A 76 -5.63 -5.75 6.76
CA ILE A 76 -5.77 -7.08 7.40
C ILE A 76 -5.94 -8.22 6.39
N ARG A 77 -6.62 -7.97 5.26
CA ARG A 77 -6.81 -9.00 4.23
C ARG A 77 -5.49 -9.38 3.56
N TRP A 78 -4.64 -8.39 3.28
CA TRP A 78 -3.33 -8.61 2.67
C TRP A 78 -2.39 -9.28 3.66
N TYR A 79 -2.40 -8.83 4.92
CA TYR A 79 -1.68 -9.47 6.02
C TYR A 79 -2.02 -10.97 6.12
N ASN A 80 -3.31 -11.31 6.24
CA ASN A 80 -3.75 -12.71 6.36
C ASN A 80 -3.29 -13.56 5.16
N LEU A 81 -3.38 -13.02 3.95
CA LEU A 81 -2.93 -13.71 2.75
C LEU A 81 -1.41 -13.95 2.78
N VAL A 82 -0.63 -12.92 3.08
CA VAL A 82 0.83 -13.01 3.18
C VAL A 82 1.27 -14.02 4.25
N THR A 83 0.61 -14.02 5.40
CA THR A 83 0.90 -14.98 6.48
C THR A 83 0.52 -16.42 6.09
N SER A 84 -0.53 -16.59 5.28
CA SER A 84 -0.94 -17.91 4.78
C SER A 84 -0.06 -18.47 3.67
N MET A 85 0.86 -17.67 3.12
CA MET A 85 1.70 -18.01 1.97
C MET A 85 3.20 -18.00 2.34
N PRO A 86 3.75 -19.07 2.95
CA PRO A 86 5.17 -19.16 3.31
C PRO A 86 6.14 -18.94 2.15
N ALA A 87 5.71 -19.26 0.92
CA ALA A 87 6.52 -19.08 -0.29
C ALA A 87 6.97 -17.62 -0.49
N LEU A 88 6.17 -16.62 -0.09
CA LEU A 88 6.52 -15.21 -0.22
C LEU A 88 7.72 -14.81 0.65
N TRP A 89 7.95 -15.56 1.73
CA TRP A 89 9.06 -15.37 2.67
C TRP A 89 10.27 -16.26 2.36
N SER A 90 10.21 -17.07 1.30
CA SER A 90 11.24 -18.08 1.00
C SER A 90 12.34 -17.56 0.05
N SER A 91 12.19 -16.33 -0.47
CA SER A 91 13.11 -15.75 -1.44
C SER A 91 13.74 -14.47 -0.89
N PHE A 92 15.07 -14.48 -0.78
CA PHE A 92 15.86 -13.33 -0.38
C PHE A 92 16.95 -13.05 -1.42
N GLY A 93 17.05 -11.80 -1.85
CA GLY A 93 18.09 -11.32 -2.73
C GLY A 93 19.29 -10.84 -1.92
N SER A 94 20.48 -11.28 -2.31
CA SER A 94 21.70 -10.55 -2.07
C SER A 94 22.04 -9.79 -3.36
N LYS A 95 22.46 -8.52 -3.27
CA LYS A 95 23.18 -7.93 -4.40
C LYS A 95 24.45 -8.78 -4.56
N ALA A 96 24.49 -9.60 -5.60
CA ALA A 96 25.78 -10.06 -6.12
C ALA A 96 26.53 -8.80 -6.59
N LEU A 97 27.78 -8.70 -6.15
CA LEU A 97 28.72 -7.62 -6.47
C LEU A 97 28.84 -7.41 -7.98
#